data_AF-A0A4U8UCL9-F1
#
_entry.id   AF-A0A4U8UCL9-F1
#
_cell.length_a   1.000
_cell.length_b   1.000
_cell.length_c   1.000
_cell.angle_alpha   90.00
_cell.angle_beta   90.00
_cell.angle_gamma   90.00
#
_symmetry.space_group_name_H-M   'P 1'
#
loop_
_entity.id
_entity.type
_entity.pdbx_description
1 polymer ?
#
loop_
_entity_poly.entity_id
_entity_poly.type
_entity_poly.pdbx_seq_one_letter_code
_entity_poly.pdbx_strand_id
1 'polypeptide(L)'
;MKLQELDFRVWDISKKIYYNNLEFSMMPGDKKTFSINLGIIFAKNVESASMLSSNYEVELYTGLKDKSGNKIYEGDIIAHCVDGGGVEYYSKIEFNHKRGMFEFVCIEHPVISDFSSPLNPSIEVIGNIHENPKLL
;
A
#
# COMPACT_ATOMS: atom_id res chain seq x y z
N MET A 1 7.53 12.43 2.19
CA MET A 1 6.06 12.58 2.22
C MET A 1 5.70 13.58 3.30
N LYS A 2 4.81 14.54 3.02
CA LYS A 2 4.25 15.42 4.06
C LYS A 2 3.19 14.65 4.85
N LEU A 3 2.91 15.04 6.09
CA LEU A 3 1.89 14.36 6.90
C LEU A 3 0.50 14.36 6.22
N GLN A 4 0.15 15.45 5.52
CA GLN A 4 -1.10 15.55 4.76
C GLN A 4 -1.20 14.59 3.55
N GLU A 5 -0.09 14.00 3.13
CA GLU A 5 0.00 13.05 2.02
C GLU A 5 0.09 11.60 2.51
N LEU A 6 0.26 11.40 3.83
CA LEU A 6 0.23 10.07 4.43
C LEU A 6 -1.15 9.46 4.24
N ASP A 7 -1.15 8.26 3.69
CA ASP A 7 -2.35 7.49 3.45
C ASP A 7 -2.04 5.99 3.53
N PHE A 8 -3.05 5.18 3.83
CA PHE A 8 -2.97 3.73 3.85
C PHE A 8 -4.35 3.12 3.83
N ARG A 9 -4.40 1.83 3.53
CA ARG A 9 -5.60 1.01 3.64
C ARG A 9 -5.33 -0.17 4.57
N VAL A 10 -6.40 -0.74 5.11
CA VAL A 10 -6.30 -1.91 6.00
C VAL A 10 -7.08 -3.06 5.41
N TRP A 11 -6.41 -4.19 5.26
CA TRP A 11 -7.03 -5.47 4.91
C TRP A 11 -7.47 -6.22 6.17
N ASP A 12 -8.75 -6.59 6.23
CA ASP A 12 -9.32 -7.49 7.24
C ASP A 12 -9.18 -8.93 6.77
N ILE A 13 -8.22 -9.68 7.30
CA ILE A 13 -7.98 -11.08 6.90
C ILE A 13 -9.21 -11.95 7.16
N SER A 14 -9.93 -11.68 8.23
CA SER A 14 -11.08 -12.49 8.65
C SER A 14 -12.30 -12.26 7.75
N LYS A 15 -12.58 -10.98 7.41
CA LYS A 15 -13.74 -10.61 6.60
C LYS A 15 -13.44 -10.55 5.10
N LYS A 16 -12.16 -10.52 4.72
CA LYS A 16 -11.67 -10.33 3.35
C LYS A 16 -12.21 -9.05 2.71
N ILE A 17 -12.07 -7.93 3.40
CA ILE A 17 -12.49 -6.60 2.93
C ILE A 17 -11.43 -5.56 3.25
N TYR A 18 -11.36 -4.51 2.43
CA TYR A 18 -10.56 -3.32 2.71
C TYR A 18 -11.36 -2.25 3.45
N TYR A 19 -10.68 -1.58 4.39
CA TYR A 19 -11.13 -0.34 5.00
C TYR A 19 -10.25 0.82 4.49
N ASN A 20 -10.88 1.76 3.80
CA ASN A 20 -10.20 2.87 3.10
C ASN A 20 -10.46 4.25 3.75
N ASN A 21 -11.48 4.36 4.61
CA ASN A 21 -11.83 5.60 5.30
C ASN A 21 -11.42 5.48 6.77
N LEU A 22 -10.15 5.74 7.03
CA LEU A 22 -9.54 5.59 8.35
C LEU A 22 -9.30 6.96 8.97
N GLU A 23 -9.73 7.12 10.22
CA GLU A 23 -9.54 8.35 10.97
C GLU A 23 -8.39 8.19 11.98
N PHE A 24 -7.61 9.26 12.16
CA PHE A 24 -6.53 9.31 13.13
C PHE A 24 -6.89 10.23 14.28
N SER A 25 -6.65 9.76 15.49
CA SER A 25 -6.57 10.63 16.65
C SER A 25 -5.12 10.75 17.09
N MET A 26 -4.59 11.98 17.08
CA MET A 26 -3.32 12.29 17.73
C MET A 26 -3.60 12.72 19.16
N MET A 27 -2.95 12.09 20.13
CA MET A 27 -3.01 12.51 21.52
C MET A 27 -1.63 13.01 21.97
N PRO A 28 -1.57 14.03 22.84
CA PRO A 28 -0.33 14.35 23.54
C PRO A 28 0.16 13.09 24.26
N GLY A 29 1.42 12.69 24.02
CA GLY A 29 2.08 11.70 24.87
C GLY A 29 2.63 12.37 26.12
N ASP A 30 3.51 11.67 26.84
CA ASP A 30 4.28 12.28 27.92
C ASP A 30 5.17 13.43 27.39
N LYS A 31 5.76 14.23 28.29
CA LYS A 31 6.45 15.52 28.04
C LYS A 31 7.48 15.58 26.88
N LYS A 32 7.77 14.48 26.18
CA LYS A 32 8.72 14.37 25.05
C LYS A 32 8.24 13.54 23.86
N THR A 33 7.03 12.97 23.87
CA THR A 33 6.53 12.13 22.78
C THR A 33 5.13 12.53 22.37
N PHE A 34 4.84 12.42 21.08
CA PHE A 34 3.47 12.39 20.58
C PHE A 34 3.13 10.92 20.35
N SER A 35 2.07 10.42 20.96
CA SER A 35 1.60 9.06 20.73
C SER A 35 0.49 9.12 19.69
N ILE A 36 0.67 8.39 18.59
CA ILE A 36 -0.38 8.20 17.59
C ILE A 36 -1.11 6.92 17.98
N ASN A 37 -2.31 7.06 18.54
CA ASN A 37 -3.23 5.93 18.65
C ASN A 37 -3.90 5.76 17.29
N LEU A 38 -3.49 4.70 16.58
CA LEU A 38 -4.16 4.21 15.38
C LEU A 38 -5.45 3.50 15.80
N GLY A 39 -6.50 4.28 16.08
CA GLY A 39 -7.84 3.73 16.19
C GLY A 39 -8.40 3.53 14.80
N ILE A 40 -8.42 2.28 14.31
CA ILE A 40 -9.25 1.97 13.13
C ILE A 40 -10.71 2.03 13.61
N ILE A 41 -11.35 3.17 13.41
CA ILE A 41 -12.75 3.37 13.80
C ILE A 41 -13.63 2.76 12.72
N PHE A 42 -14.01 1.50 12.88
CA PHE A 42 -15.03 0.90 12.03
C PHE A 42 -16.35 1.62 12.28
N ALA A 43 -16.89 2.28 11.25
CA ALA A 43 -18.19 2.90 11.33
C ALA A 43 -19.22 1.89 11.87
N LYS A 44 -19.68 2.18 13.10
CA LYS A 44 -20.80 1.60 13.86
C LYS A 44 -20.57 0.62 15.01
N ASN A 45 -19.38 0.16 15.37
CA ASN A 45 -19.20 -0.50 16.68
C ASN A 45 -17.80 -0.27 17.22
N VAL A 46 -17.75 0.37 18.39
CA VAL A 46 -16.55 0.76 19.11
C VAL A 46 -15.83 -0.48 19.62
N GLU A 47 -15.03 -1.11 18.78
CA GLU A 47 -13.81 -1.76 19.21
C GLU A 47 -12.68 -0.85 18.73
N SER A 48 -12.17 -0.01 19.64
CA SER A 48 -10.86 0.59 19.42
C SER A 48 -9.91 -0.59 19.24
N ALA A 49 -9.38 -0.80 18.04
CA ALA A 49 -8.31 -1.77 17.83
C ALA A 49 -7.06 -1.24 18.55
N SER A 50 -7.00 -1.44 19.87
CA SER A 50 -5.78 -1.22 20.67
C SER A 50 -4.70 -2.25 20.32
N MET A 51 -4.94 -3.11 19.34
CA MET A 51 -3.97 -4.04 18.77
C MET A 51 -4.24 -4.13 17.28
N LEU A 52 -3.23 -3.83 16.47
CA LEU A 52 -3.04 -4.51 15.19
C LEU A 52 -2.93 -6.00 15.52
N SER A 53 -4.08 -6.65 15.70
CA SER A 53 -4.17 -8.09 15.87
C SER A 53 -3.61 -8.76 14.61
N SER A 54 -3.20 -10.02 14.71
CA SER A 54 -2.78 -10.83 13.55
C SER A 54 -3.81 -10.96 12.43
N ASN A 55 -5.01 -10.37 12.59
CA ASN A 55 -6.11 -10.40 11.62
C ASN A 55 -6.16 -9.16 10.71
N TYR A 56 -5.27 -8.18 10.89
CA TYR A 56 -5.24 -6.97 10.07
C TYR A 56 -3.87 -6.73 9.46
N GLU A 57 -3.85 -6.38 8.18
CA GLU A 57 -2.66 -5.97 7.45
C GLU A 57 -2.80 -4.51 7.02
N VAL A 58 -1.78 -3.71 7.31
CA VAL A 58 -1.74 -2.28 6.94
C VAL A 58 -0.88 -2.15 5.69
N GLU A 59 -1.45 -1.57 4.65
CA GLU A 59 -0.78 -1.35 3.36
C GLU A 59 -0.61 0.15 3.12
N LEU A 60 0.64 0.61 3.06
CA LEU A 60 0.97 2.04 2.96
C LEU A 60 0.85 2.56 1.53
N TYR A 61 0.35 3.79 1.39
CA TYR A 61 0.45 4.52 0.13
C TYR A 61 1.91 4.79 -0.23
N THR A 62 2.30 4.49 -1.46
CA THR A 62 3.68 4.68 -1.96
C THR A 62 4.08 6.15 -2.13
N GLY A 63 3.10 7.06 -2.15
CA GLY A 63 3.31 8.45 -2.56
C GLY A 63 3.08 8.69 -4.05
N LEU A 64 2.84 7.62 -4.84
CA LEU A 64 2.79 7.67 -6.30
C LEU A 64 1.43 7.24 -6.85
N LYS A 65 1.08 7.80 -8.01
CA LYS A 65 -0.16 7.49 -8.71
C LYS A 65 0.13 6.78 -10.03
N ASP A 66 -0.79 5.90 -10.42
CA ASP A 66 -0.76 5.23 -11.72
C ASP A 66 -1.20 6.19 -12.86
N LYS A 67 -1.20 5.70 -14.10
CA LYS A 67 -1.57 6.48 -15.30
C LYS A 67 -3.02 6.99 -15.28
N SER A 68 -3.89 6.33 -14.53
CA SER A 68 -5.31 6.68 -14.35
C SER A 68 -5.52 7.64 -13.18
N GLY A 69 -4.45 7.99 -12.45
CA GLY A 69 -4.50 8.87 -11.28
C GLY A 69 -4.90 8.16 -9.98
N ASN A 70 -4.99 6.83 -9.97
CA ASN A 70 -5.23 6.03 -8.78
C ASN A 70 -3.97 5.98 -7.92
N LYS A 71 -4.13 5.97 -6.60
CA LYS A 71 -3.03 5.82 -5.66
C LYS A 71 -2.49 4.38 -5.73
N ILE A 72 -1.18 4.23 -5.70
CA ILE A 72 -0.49 2.94 -5.64
C ILE A 72 -0.12 2.66 -4.18
N TYR A 73 -0.57 1.52 -3.64
CA TYR A 73 -0.31 1.06 -2.28
C TYR A 73 0.64 -0.13 -2.28
N GLU A 74 1.25 -0.42 -1.13
CA GLU A 74 1.85 -1.72 -0.87
C GLU A 74 0.84 -2.85 -1.11
N GLY A 75 1.30 -3.98 -1.67
CA GLY A 75 0.43 -5.10 -2.01
C GLY A 75 -0.36 -4.95 -3.31
N ASP A 76 -0.34 -3.77 -3.96
CA ASP A 76 -0.90 -3.63 -5.30
C ASP A 76 -0.15 -4.48 -6.33
N ILE A 77 -0.88 -4.93 -7.33
CA ILE A 77 -0.36 -5.58 -8.53
C ILE A 77 -0.52 -4.59 -9.67
N ILE A 78 0.59 -4.26 -10.31
CA ILE A 78 0.65 -3.32 -11.41
C ILE A 78 0.97 -4.02 -12.72
N ALA A 79 0.36 -3.54 -13.79
CA ALA A 79 0.81 -3.75 -15.16
C ALA A 79 1.75 -2.62 -15.56
N HIS A 80 2.88 -2.95 -16.17
CA HIS A 80 3.80 -1.95 -16.73
C HIS A 80 4.58 -2.53 -17.91
N CYS A 81 5.07 -1.65 -18.78
CA CYS A 81 5.97 -2.02 -19.87
C CYS A 81 7.39 -1.59 -19.51
N VAL A 82 8.40 -2.25 -20.05
CA VAL A 82 9.76 -1.69 -20.06
C VAL A 82 9.89 -0.79 -21.29
N ASP A 83 10.55 0.36 -21.13
CA ASP A 83 10.71 1.36 -22.20
C ASP A 83 11.21 0.71 -23.50
N GLY A 84 10.45 0.92 -24.58
CA GLY A 84 10.77 0.46 -25.93
C GLY A 84 10.51 -1.02 -26.24
N GLY A 85 10.07 -1.83 -25.26
CA GLY A 85 9.92 -3.29 -25.43
C GLY A 85 8.55 -3.75 -25.92
N GLY A 86 7.48 -3.00 -25.68
CA GLY A 86 6.10 -3.42 -25.98
C GLY A 86 5.61 -4.66 -25.21
N VAL A 87 6.45 -5.22 -24.34
CA VAL A 87 6.14 -6.35 -23.47
C VAL A 87 5.59 -5.80 -22.16
N GLU A 88 4.40 -6.26 -21.80
CA GLU A 88 3.74 -5.97 -20.53
C GLU A 88 4.21 -6.98 -19.47
N TYR A 89 4.52 -6.47 -18.29
CA TYR A 89 4.93 -7.24 -17.12
C TYR A 89 3.95 -6.96 -15.98
N TYR A 90 3.76 -7.97 -15.14
CA TYR A 90 3.06 -7.83 -13.87
C TYR A 90 4.03 -7.84 -12.71
N SER A 91 3.86 -6.88 -11.80
CA SER A 91 4.70 -6.76 -10.63
C SER A 91 3.86 -6.42 -9.42
N LYS A 92 4.26 -6.96 -8.27
CA LYS A 92 3.69 -6.59 -6.99
C LYS A 92 4.50 -5.47 -6.36
N ILE A 93 3.84 -4.55 -5.67
CA ILE A 93 4.47 -3.52 -4.87
C ILE A 93 4.84 -4.09 -3.50
N GLU A 94 6.11 -4.02 -3.12
CA GLU A 94 6.61 -4.41 -1.79
C GLU A 94 7.47 -3.32 -1.16
N PHE A 95 7.44 -3.19 0.17
CA PHE A 95 8.41 -2.36 0.89
C PHE A 95 9.69 -3.15 1.20
N ASN A 96 10.80 -2.75 0.59
CA ASN A 96 12.10 -3.35 0.88
C ASN A 96 12.69 -2.78 2.18
N HIS A 97 12.59 -3.53 3.28
CA HIS A 97 13.12 -3.10 4.58
C HIS A 97 14.63 -2.86 4.61
N LYS A 98 15.42 -3.50 3.73
CA LYS A 98 16.88 -3.31 3.68
C LYS A 98 17.25 -2.00 2.98
N ARG A 99 16.48 -1.63 1.93
CA ARG A 99 16.71 -0.42 1.14
C ARG A 99 15.87 0.78 1.61
N GLY A 100 14.84 0.56 2.40
CA GLY A 100 13.94 1.59 2.92
C GLY A 100 13.08 2.25 1.85
N MET A 101 12.67 1.50 0.82
CA MET A 101 11.89 2.01 -0.31
C MET A 101 10.92 0.97 -0.86
N PHE A 102 9.89 1.44 -1.56
CA PHE A 102 8.98 0.58 -2.33
C PHE A 102 9.64 0.13 -3.64
N GLU A 103 9.40 -1.12 -4.00
CA GLU A 103 9.94 -1.77 -5.18
C GLU A 103 8.86 -2.53 -5.94
N PHE A 104 9.11 -2.74 -7.23
CA PHE A 104 8.38 -3.64 -8.09
C PHE A 104 9.05 -5.01 -8.05
N VAL A 105 8.33 -6.00 -7.53
CA VAL A 105 8.75 -7.40 -7.57
C VAL A 105 8.01 -8.05 -8.72
N CYS A 106 8.71 -8.34 -9.81
CA CYS A 106 8.11 -9.00 -10.97
C CYS A 106 7.61 -10.39 -10.58
N ILE A 107 6.39 -10.71 -11.00
CA ILE A 107 5.70 -11.96 -10.64
C ILE A 107 6.26 -13.12 -11.47
N GLU A 108 6.49 -12.87 -12.76
CA GLU A 108 6.93 -13.89 -13.71
C GLU A 108 8.44 -14.15 -13.65
N HIS A 109 9.21 -13.16 -13.21
CA HIS A 109 10.67 -13.19 -13.21
C HIS A 109 11.24 -12.58 -11.93
N PRO A 110 12.37 -13.05 -11.41
CA PRO A 110 12.98 -12.53 -10.17
C PRO A 110 13.64 -11.15 -10.35
N VAL A 111 13.21 -10.37 -11.34
CA VAL A 111 13.71 -9.02 -11.61
C VAL A 111 13.02 -8.05 -10.66
N ILE A 112 13.84 -7.31 -9.90
CA ILE A 112 13.38 -6.24 -9.03
C ILE A 112 13.69 -4.92 -9.71
N SER A 113 12.69 -4.04 -9.78
CA SER A 113 12.86 -2.66 -10.26
C SER A 113 12.27 -1.68 -9.24
N ASP A 114 12.55 -0.40 -9.41
CA ASP A 114 12.09 0.64 -8.50
C ASP A 114 11.49 1.83 -9.26
N PHE A 115 10.97 2.81 -8.53
CA PHE A 115 10.37 4.02 -9.07
C PHE A 115 11.41 5.08 -9.52
N SER A 116 12.69 4.71 -9.71
CA SER A 116 13.76 5.69 -10.01
C SER A 116 13.69 6.30 -11.41
N SER A 117 13.04 5.63 -12.36
CA SER A 117 12.75 6.21 -13.68
C SER A 117 11.48 7.06 -13.60
N PRO A 118 11.38 8.19 -14.34
CA PRO A 118 10.16 9.00 -14.38
C PRO A 118 8.99 8.06 -14.66
N LEU A 119 8.02 8.02 -13.73
CA LEU A 119 6.89 7.09 -13.69
C LEU A 119 6.53 6.66 -15.09
N ASN A 120 6.77 5.38 -15.41
CA ASN A 120 6.47 4.89 -16.74
C ASN A 120 4.99 5.21 -17.01
N PRO A 121 4.66 5.96 -18.08
CA PRO A 121 3.27 6.33 -18.38
C PRO A 121 2.35 5.11 -18.55
N SER A 122 2.90 3.91 -18.64
CA SER A 122 2.16 2.66 -18.72
C SER A 122 1.69 2.09 -17.37
N ILE A 123 2.22 2.53 -16.22
CA ILE A 123 1.89 1.89 -14.92
C ILE A 123 0.39 2.00 -14.66
N GLU A 124 -0.24 0.86 -14.42
CA GLU A 124 -1.66 0.75 -14.09
C GLU A 124 -1.85 -0.25 -12.96
N VAL A 125 -2.60 0.12 -11.93
CA VAL A 125 -3.01 -0.84 -10.89
C VAL A 125 -4.10 -1.73 -11.48
N ILE A 126 -3.87 -3.05 -11.49
CA ILE A 126 -4.79 -4.06 -12.04
C ILE A 126 -5.41 -4.96 -10.96
N GLY A 127 -4.98 -4.80 -9.72
CA GLY A 127 -5.47 -5.56 -8.57
C GLY A 127 -4.55 -5.43 -7.37
N ASN A 128 -4.78 -6.27 -6.37
CA ASN A 128 -3.91 -6.41 -5.20
C ASN A 128 -3.80 -7.88 -4.78
N ILE A 129 -2.84 -8.20 -3.92
CA ILE A 129 -2.58 -9.58 -3.47
C ILE A 129 -3.74 -10.25 -2.73
N HIS A 130 -4.67 -9.46 -2.19
CA HIS A 130 -5.73 -9.97 -1.34
C HIS A 130 -7.02 -10.25 -2.13
N GLU A 131 -7.46 -9.32 -2.97
CA GLU A 131 -8.66 -9.42 -3.80
C GLU A 131 -8.39 -10.13 -5.13
N ASN A 132 -7.15 -10.11 -5.62
CA ASN A 132 -6.76 -10.69 -6.90
C ASN A 132 -5.64 -11.73 -6.79
N PRO A 133 -5.74 -12.75 -5.90
CA PRO A 133 -4.66 -13.73 -5.69
C PRO A 133 -4.36 -14.59 -6.93
N LYS A 134 -5.24 -14.60 -7.93
CA LYS A 134 -5.04 -15.31 -9.21
C LYS A 134 -4.06 -14.62 -10.15
N LEU A 135 -3.68 -13.38 -9.86
CA LEU A 135 -2.69 -12.62 -10.64
C LEU A 135 -1.25 -12.87 -10.18
N LEU A 136 -1.07 -13.63 -9.09
CA LEU A 136 0.24 -14.01 -8.51
C LEU A 136 0.71 -15.37 -9.03
#